data_AF-A0A349BYG7-F1
#
_entry.id   AF-A0A349BYG7-F1
#
_cell.length_a   1.000
_cell.length_b   1.000
_cell.length_c   1.000
_cell.angle_alpha   90.00
_cell.angle_beta   90.00
_cell.angle_gamma   90.00
#
_symmetry.space_group_name_H-M   'P 1'
#
loop_
_entity.id
_entity.type
_entity.pdbx_description
1 polymer ?
#
loop_
_entity_poly.entity_id
_entity_poly.type
_entity_poly.pdbx_seq_one_letter_code
_entity_poly.pdbx_strand_id
1 'polypeptide(L)' 'MVQKRQDYITWDEYFMGVAYLSAKRSKDPNTQVGSCIVSSDHKILSMGYNGL' A
#
# COMPACT_ATOMS: atom_id res chain seq x y z
N MET A 1 -2.96 31.21 9.75
CA MET A 1 -2.77 30.15 8.74
C MET A 1 -2.51 28.86 9.47
N VAL A 2 -3.29 27.80 9.25
CA VAL A 2 -3.06 26.50 9.91
C VAL A 2 -1.91 25.81 9.19
N GLN A 3 -0.84 25.50 9.92
CA GLN A 3 0.33 24.83 9.37
C GLN A 3 0.07 23.32 9.33
N LYS A 4 0.48 22.66 8.24
CA LYS A 4 0.40 21.19 8.16
C LYS A 4 1.34 20.57 9.19
N ARG A 5 0.96 19.38 9.69
CA ARG A 5 1.88 18.50 10.43
C ARG A 5 3.12 18.22 9.58
N GLN A 6 4.26 17.96 10.23
CA GLN A 6 5.53 17.67 9.56
C GLN A 6 5.88 16.17 9.56
N ASP A 7 5.13 15.39 10.31
CA ASP A 7 5.36 13.97 10.58
C ASP A 7 4.32 13.08 9.87
N TYR A 8 3.74 13.56 8.76
CA TYR A 8 2.92 12.71 7.91
C TYR A 8 3.80 11.92 6.95
N ILE A 9 3.38 10.69 6.68
CA ILE A 9 4.09 9.79 5.76
C ILE A 9 4.05 10.30 4.33
N THR A 10 5.11 10.02 3.59
CA THR A 10 5.21 10.26 2.15
C THR A 10 4.23 9.38 1.38
N TRP A 11 4.00 9.71 0.11
CA TRP A 11 3.18 8.87 -0.78
C TRP A 11 3.77 7.47 -0.96
N ASP A 12 5.10 7.35 -1.08
CA ASP A 12 5.76 6.06 -1.24
C ASP A 12 5.58 5.19 -0.01
N GLU A 13 5.75 5.75 1.19
CA GLU A 13 5.48 5.05 2.45
C GLU A 13 4.01 4.64 2.57
N TYR A 14 3.09 5.51 2.17
CA TYR A 14 1.66 5.21 2.15
C TYR A 14 1.35 4.03 1.21
N PHE A 15 1.81 4.07 -0.05
CA PHE A 15 1.53 3.01 -1.02
C PHE A 15 2.24 1.70 -0.70
N MET A 16 3.46 1.76 -0.16
CA MET A 16 4.13 0.57 0.35
C MET A 16 3.38 -0.02 1.54
N GLY A 17 2.85 0.82 2.44
CA GLY A 17 1.97 0.40 3.52
C GLY A 17 0.70 -0.31 3.01
N VAL A 18 0.08 0.22 1.96
CA VAL A 18 -1.10 -0.41 1.32
C VAL A 18 -0.73 -1.78 0.71
N ALA A 19 0.38 -1.88 0.00
CA ALA A 19 0.84 -3.16 -0.56
C ALA A 19 1.12 -4.19 0.55
N TYR A 20 1.81 -3.77 1.62
CA TYR A 20 2.11 -4.62 2.77
C TYR A 20 0.84 -5.08 3.51
N LEU A 21 -0.14 -4.19 3.72
CA LEU A 21 -1.43 -4.56 4.32
C LEU A 21 -2.23 -5.48 3.41
N SER A 22 -2.18 -5.29 2.09
CA SER A 22 -2.82 -6.18 1.12
C SER A 22 -2.20 -7.58 1.19
N ALA A 23 -0.89 -7.70 1.36
CA ALA A 23 -0.21 -8.99 1.54
C ALA A 23 -0.80 -9.82 2.69
N LYS A 24 -1.19 -9.16 3.79
CA LYS A 24 -1.83 -9.81 4.96
C LYS A 24 -3.20 -10.42 4.68
N ARG A 25 -3.77 -10.20 3.49
CA ARG A 25 -4.99 -10.86 3.05
C ARG A 25 -4.75 -12.24 2.44
N SER A 26 -3.51 -12.56 2.07
CA SER A 26 -3.13 -13.86 1.53
C SER A 26 -3.44 -14.99 2.51
N LYS A 27 -3.94 -16.10 1.97
CA LYS A 27 -4.18 -17.35 2.70
C LYS A 27 -3.06 -18.37 2.54
N ASP A 28 -2.05 -18.08 1.71
CA ASP A 28 -0.90 -18.95 1.54
C ASP A 28 -0.12 -19.02 2.88
N PRO A 29 0.09 -20.22 3.46
CA PRO A 29 0.81 -20.35 4.72
C PRO A 29 2.31 -20.07 4.61
N ASN A 30 2.88 -20.04 3.40
CA ASN A 30 4.32 -19.94 3.19
C ASN A 30 4.76 -18.51 2.86
N THR A 31 3.99 -17.80 2.01
CA THR A 31 4.37 -16.46 1.55
C THR A 31 3.18 -15.49 1.57
N GLN A 32 3.44 -14.23 1.92
CA GLN A 32 2.46 -13.16 1.86
C GLN A 32 3.06 -11.98 1.10
N VAL A 33 2.63 -11.84 -0.14
CA VAL A 33 3.06 -10.81 -1.08
C VAL A 33 1.85 -9.99 -1.47
N GLY A 34 1.99 -8.67 -1.40
CA GLY A 34 0.96 -7.73 -1.82
C GLY A 34 1.48 -6.77 -2.87
N SER A 35 0.57 -6.21 -3.64
CA SER A 35 0.87 -5.21 -4.67
C SER A 35 -0.09 -4.03 -4.56
N CYS A 36 0.41 -2.85 -4.91
CA CYS A 36 -0.38 -1.65 -5.06
C CYS A 36 0.05 -0.99 -6.37
N ILE A 37 -0.89 -0.86 -7.32
CA ILE A 37 -0.65 -0.20 -8.61
C ILE A 37 -1.22 1.21 -8.50
N VAL A 38 -0.37 2.20 -8.77
CA VAL A 38 -0.70 3.62 -8.61
C VAL A 38 -0.48 4.39 -9.91
N SER A 39 -1.29 5.41 -10.16
CA SER A 39 -1.07 6.34 -11.27
C SER A 39 -0.06 7.43 -10.91
N SER A 40 0.40 8.17 -11.93
CA SER A 40 1.23 9.38 -11.75
C SER A 40 0.58 10.46 -10.88
N ASP A 41 -0.76 10.45 -10.77
CA ASP A 41 -1.53 11.40 -9.97
C ASP A 41 -1.74 10.93 -8.52
N HIS A 42 -0.96 9.97 -8.06
CA HIS A 42 -1.04 9.38 -6.72
C HIS A 42 -2.43 8.78 -6.41
N LYS A 43 -3.08 8.16 -7.41
CA LYS A 43 -4.33 7.42 -7.23
C LYS A 43 -4.08 5.93 -7.29
N ILE A 44 -4.62 5.17 -6.33
CA ILE A 44 -4.60 3.72 -6.37
C ILE A 44 -5.51 3.26 -7.50
N LEU A 45 -4.95 2.56 -8.47
CA LEU A 45 -5.67 1.96 -9.59
C LEU A 45 -6.11 0.53 -9.28
N SER A 46 -5.27 -0.21 -8.55
CA SER A 46 -5.57 -1.59 -8.13
C SER A 46 -4.71 -2.00 -6.95
N MET A 47 -5.17 -3.01 -6.22
CA MET A 47 -4.45 -3.69 -5.14
C MET A 47 -4.58 -5.20 -5.34
N GLY A 48 -3.56 -5.95 -4.94
CA GLY A 48 -3.56 -7.39 -5.09
C GLY A 48 -2.73 -8.08 -4.01
N TYR A 49 -2.87 -9.39 -3.94
CA TYR A 49 -2.06 -10.27 -3.10
C TYR A 49 -2.00 -11.68 -3.72
N ASN A 50 -0.95 -12.44 -3.43
CA ASN A 50 -0.88 -13.85 -3.83
C ASN A 50 -1.91 -14.68 -3.05
N GLY A 51 -2.47 -15.73 -3.64
CA GLY A 51 -3.48 -16.56 -2.98
C GLY A 51 -3.39 -18.03 -3.38
N LEU A 52 -3.78 -18.89 -2.43
CA LEU A 52 -4.05 -20.32 -2.58
C LEU A 52 -5.50 -20.58 -2.15
#